data_AF-A0A431W861-F1
#
_entry.id   AF-A0A431W861-F1
#
_cell.length_a   1.000
_cell.length_b   1.000
_cell.length_c   1.000
_cell.angle_alpha   90.00
_cell.angle_beta   90.00
_cell.angle_gamma   90.00
#
_symmetry.space_group_name_H-M   'P 1'
#
loop_
_entity.id
_entity.type
_entity.pdbx_description
1 polymer ?
#
loop_
_entity_poly.entity_id
_entity_poly.type
_entity_poly.pdbx_seq_one_letter_code
_entity_poly.pdbx_strand_id
1 'polypeptide(L)'
;MFFNEVSIYGSWQAFERLVCRYLAHKGFSGVRLVGQTRDKGADVIAHKGGKRWLIQVKHWKTRIGVDVVDTTLESLRYYRADVPVIVALNGFQEKAVRQQQALMAQGIPLQLWSADQLVKNTSHLSDDYPYGCPSEVFERRDYQENAIQLLVHEYHRPEANRALVVMATGLGKSHVTFEFLRRILLGEEVRVLFLAHTNDLVYQLERSFWPYLKTSQETLVWNGYERPGADELERVPFVFACLNTVSSYVQNGHQLPPFDVVFVDECHHVGDDGMYADILYAADAGRPGGPFLVGATATPWRPDETDLTGVFGNPIVSIDLVKGLKSGFLSNVDYRMFTDNIDWNALRDLKGDNFSPRKINRTLFISEWDDAVVLELKKAWFEQQVPRAIVFCGTVDHAITMRDRINALGFCRAEAIYSRTMGGMVLEGYERNRILCDFNDGAIQVVCAVDIFNEGIDVPDVNIIVFQRVTHSRRIFIQQLGRGLRLSPGKDKVVVLDFVSDIRRFAAGISLKDSLGEDGGPLPGRPVRVRLPYKVSFCKVGGEDPKTETFLRQWLDDVAAIEEANEDASVLKFPPSFNKR
;
A
#
# COMPACT_ATOMS: atom_id res chain seq x y z
N MET A 1 19.47 -5.77 21.85
CA MET A 1 19.79 -6.02 20.42
C MET A 1 18.67 -6.83 19.84
N PHE A 2 18.15 -6.47 18.66
CA PHE A 2 16.99 -7.14 18.07
C PHE A 2 17.26 -8.61 17.66
N PHE A 3 18.49 -8.91 17.24
CA PHE A 3 18.93 -10.27 16.91
C PHE A 3 19.84 -10.78 18.03
N ASN A 4 19.33 -11.65 18.90
CA ASN A 4 20.01 -12.14 20.09
C ASN A 4 19.68 -13.62 20.38
N GLU A 5 20.32 -14.19 21.41
CA GLU A 5 20.16 -15.62 21.77
C GLU A 5 18.73 -16.01 22.14
N VAL A 6 17.90 -15.08 22.61
CA VAL A 6 16.50 -15.33 22.94
C VAL A 6 15.63 -15.21 21.68
N SER A 7 15.84 -14.15 20.89
CA SER A 7 14.97 -13.81 19.76
C SER A 7 15.01 -14.86 18.63
N ILE A 8 16.13 -15.56 18.46
CA ILE A 8 16.28 -16.59 17.41
C ILE A 8 15.43 -17.85 17.66
N TYR A 9 15.00 -18.09 18.90
CA TYR A 9 14.16 -19.25 19.26
C TYR A 9 12.66 -18.94 19.23
N GLY A 10 12.27 -17.76 18.75
CA GLY A 10 10.87 -17.44 18.45
C GLY A 10 10.28 -18.31 17.33
N SER A 11 9.16 -17.85 16.76
CA SER A 11 8.53 -18.51 15.61
C SER A 11 9.47 -18.53 14.39
N TRP A 12 9.24 -19.45 13.45
CA TRP A 12 10.01 -19.46 12.20
C TRP A 12 9.79 -18.17 11.39
N GLN A 13 8.58 -17.60 11.44
CA GLN A 13 8.26 -16.30 10.83
C GLN A 13 9.05 -15.16 11.49
N ALA A 14 9.17 -15.16 12.83
CA ALA A 14 9.98 -14.19 13.55
C ALA A 14 11.45 -14.30 13.14
N PHE A 15 11.97 -15.51 13.00
CA PHE A 15 13.34 -15.73 12.56
C PHE A 15 13.60 -15.19 11.14
N GLU A 16 12.69 -15.40 10.19
CA GLU A 16 12.78 -14.80 8.85
C GLU A 16 12.78 -13.27 8.86
N ARG A 17 11.93 -12.65 9.69
CA ARG A 17 11.89 -11.19 9.86
C ARG A 17 13.16 -10.65 10.50
N LEU A 18 13.72 -11.35 11.49
CA LEU A 18 15.01 -11.02 12.09
C LEU A 18 16.13 -11.02 11.05
N VAL A 19 16.16 -12.04 10.16
CA VAL A 19 17.11 -12.08 9.03
C VAL A 19 16.90 -10.90 8.09
N CYS A 20 15.65 -10.57 7.74
CA CYS A 20 15.35 -9.42 6.90
C CYS A 20 15.83 -8.10 7.51
N ARG A 21 15.58 -7.88 8.80
CA ARG A 21 16.03 -6.68 9.52
C ARG A 21 17.55 -6.61 9.63
N TYR A 22 18.22 -7.75 9.84
CA TYR A 22 19.68 -7.83 9.76
C TYR A 22 20.22 -7.43 8.38
N LEU A 23 19.60 -7.92 7.30
CA LEU A 23 19.97 -7.53 5.93
C LEU A 23 19.82 -6.02 5.72
N ALA A 24 18.73 -5.42 6.21
CA ALA A 24 18.54 -3.97 6.15
C ALA A 24 19.70 -3.23 6.84
N HIS A 25 20.09 -3.60 8.07
CA HIS A 25 21.22 -3.01 8.78
C HIS A 25 22.59 -3.28 8.13
N LYS A 26 22.70 -4.30 7.28
CA LYS A 26 23.88 -4.56 6.45
C LYS A 26 23.84 -3.79 5.12
N GLY A 27 22.91 -2.86 4.93
CA GLY A 27 22.79 -2.01 3.76
C GLY A 27 22.23 -2.74 2.53
N PHE A 28 21.48 -3.82 2.72
CA PHE A 28 20.71 -4.41 1.63
C PHE A 28 19.45 -3.57 1.36
N SER A 29 19.12 -3.41 0.08
CA SER A 29 17.89 -2.75 -0.37
C SER A 29 16.87 -3.78 -0.88
N GLY A 30 15.60 -3.38 -0.95
CA GLY A 30 14.55 -4.24 -1.52
C GLY A 30 14.34 -5.56 -0.77
N VAL A 31 14.65 -5.61 0.53
CA VAL A 31 14.50 -6.81 1.36
C VAL A 31 13.01 -7.18 1.45
N ARG A 32 12.64 -8.35 0.93
CA ARG A 32 11.27 -8.83 0.84
C ARG A 32 11.18 -10.29 1.23
N LEU A 33 10.20 -10.63 2.06
CA LEU A 33 9.77 -12.00 2.30
C LEU A 33 9.05 -12.51 1.06
N VAL A 34 9.46 -13.67 0.57
CA VAL A 34 8.82 -14.39 -0.54
C VAL A 34 8.30 -15.76 -0.09
N GLY A 35 8.83 -16.29 1.03
CA GLY A 35 8.52 -17.61 1.56
C GLY A 35 7.07 -17.77 2.04
N GLN A 36 6.46 -18.88 1.60
CA GLN A 36 5.25 -19.50 2.11
C GLN A 36 5.37 -21.00 1.80
N THR A 37 4.44 -21.84 2.27
CA THR A 37 4.42 -23.26 1.90
C THR A 37 4.57 -23.44 0.38
N ARG A 38 5.56 -24.23 -0.06
CA ARG A 38 5.91 -24.51 -1.48
C ARG A 38 6.63 -23.39 -2.25
N ASP A 39 7.27 -22.46 -1.58
CA ASP A 39 8.11 -21.38 -2.15
C ASP A 39 9.30 -21.79 -3.03
N LYS A 40 9.45 -23.08 -3.36
CA LYS A 40 10.57 -23.65 -4.12
C LYS A 40 11.93 -23.30 -3.54
N GLY A 41 12.02 -23.06 -2.23
CA GLY A 41 13.27 -22.91 -1.50
C GLY A 41 13.81 -21.49 -1.38
N ALA A 42 12.99 -20.46 -1.57
CA ALA A 42 13.37 -19.07 -1.25
C ALA A 42 12.45 -18.50 -0.18
N ASP A 43 13.05 -17.95 0.88
CA ASP A 43 12.30 -17.33 1.97
C ASP A 43 12.39 -15.80 1.90
N VAL A 44 13.56 -15.27 1.52
CA VAL A 44 13.83 -13.82 1.40
C VAL A 44 14.57 -13.52 0.09
N ILE A 45 14.22 -12.38 -0.52
CA ILE A 45 14.97 -11.76 -1.62
C ILE A 45 15.47 -10.40 -1.15
N ALA A 46 16.70 -10.05 -1.52
CA ALA A 46 17.30 -8.74 -1.23
C ALA A 46 18.30 -8.32 -2.32
N HIS A 47 18.68 -7.05 -2.34
CA HIS A 47 19.64 -6.51 -3.30
C HIS A 47 20.85 -5.91 -2.59
N LYS A 48 22.06 -6.21 -3.12
CA LYS A 48 23.29 -5.57 -2.68
C LYS A 48 24.37 -5.69 -3.75
N GLY A 49 25.06 -4.58 -4.02
CA GLY A 49 26.16 -4.53 -4.99
C GLY A 49 25.71 -4.88 -6.42
N GLY A 50 24.51 -4.45 -6.82
CA GLY A 50 23.94 -4.73 -8.15
C GLY A 50 23.51 -6.18 -8.37
N LYS A 51 23.55 -7.03 -7.33
CA LYS A 51 23.14 -8.44 -7.39
C LYS A 51 21.85 -8.67 -6.61
N ARG A 52 21.03 -9.60 -7.09
CA ARG A 52 19.88 -10.15 -6.37
C ARG A 52 20.33 -11.35 -5.54
N TRP A 53 20.10 -11.27 -4.24
CA TRP A 53 20.42 -12.29 -3.26
C TRP A 53 19.16 -13.08 -2.92
N LEU A 54 19.27 -14.40 -2.97
CA LEU A 54 18.22 -15.33 -2.57
C LEU A 54 18.66 -15.98 -1.26
N ILE A 55 17.85 -15.82 -0.24
CA ILE A 55 18.14 -16.31 1.10
C ILE A 55 17.08 -17.34 1.48
N GLN A 56 17.54 -18.56 1.72
CA GLN A 56 16.74 -19.64 2.28
C GLN A 56 16.98 -19.74 3.78
N VAL A 57 15.95 -19.57 4.58
CA VAL A 57 15.99 -19.55 6.04
C VAL A 57 15.40 -20.85 6.58
N LYS A 58 16.16 -21.61 7.37
CA LYS A 58 15.69 -22.84 8.01
C LYS A 58 15.78 -22.76 9.53
N HIS A 59 14.61 -22.67 10.14
CA HIS A 59 14.40 -22.74 11.58
C HIS A 59 14.23 -24.20 12.05
N TRP A 60 15.26 -25.02 11.81
CA TRP A 60 15.22 -26.46 12.10
C TRP A 60 16.02 -26.82 13.35
N LYS A 61 15.54 -27.82 14.09
CA LYS A 61 16.25 -28.38 15.24
C LYS A 61 17.51 -29.18 14.84
N THR A 62 17.60 -29.63 13.60
CA THR A 62 18.74 -30.40 13.08
C THR A 62 19.65 -29.53 12.20
N ARG A 63 20.89 -29.99 12.02
CA ARG A 63 21.85 -29.36 11.11
C ARG A 63 21.45 -29.58 9.66
N ILE A 64 21.59 -28.53 8.85
CA ILE A 64 21.25 -28.54 7.42
C ILE A 64 22.22 -29.41 6.62
N GLY A 65 21.68 -30.25 5.74
CA GLY A 65 22.41 -31.12 4.83
C GLY A 65 22.55 -30.56 3.40
N VAL A 66 22.97 -31.45 2.49
CA VAL A 66 23.19 -31.16 1.06
C VAL A 66 21.88 -30.94 0.30
N ASP A 67 20.79 -31.56 0.74
CA ASP A 67 19.45 -31.46 0.16
C ASP A 67 18.95 -30.01 0.06
N VAL A 68 19.20 -29.21 1.09
CA VAL A 68 18.83 -27.79 1.11
C VAL A 68 19.72 -26.98 0.18
N VAL A 69 21.00 -27.35 0.03
CA VAL A 69 21.91 -26.72 -0.92
C VAL A 69 21.41 -26.91 -2.35
N ASP A 70 21.10 -28.16 -2.72
CA ASP A 70 20.62 -28.49 -4.06
C ASP A 70 19.30 -27.76 -4.35
N THR A 71 18.37 -27.76 -3.39
CA THR A 71 17.09 -27.03 -3.51
C THR A 71 17.33 -25.53 -3.72
N THR A 72 18.22 -24.90 -2.95
CA THR A 72 18.53 -23.46 -3.08
C THR A 72 19.06 -23.12 -4.48
N LEU A 73 19.90 -24.00 -5.04
CA LEU A 73 20.48 -23.80 -6.38
C LEU A 73 19.41 -23.90 -7.47
N GLU A 74 18.42 -24.79 -7.32
CA GLU A 74 17.26 -24.85 -8.22
C GLU A 74 16.44 -23.55 -8.15
N SER A 75 16.26 -22.98 -6.95
CA SER A 75 15.53 -21.72 -6.74
C SER A 75 16.15 -20.53 -7.46
N LEU A 76 17.48 -20.47 -7.59
CA LEU A 76 18.18 -19.34 -8.21
C LEU A 76 17.64 -18.99 -9.59
N ARG A 77 17.39 -20.00 -10.42
CA ARG A 77 16.86 -19.79 -11.78
C ARG A 77 15.44 -19.24 -11.75
N TYR A 78 14.61 -19.81 -10.89
CA TYR A 78 13.20 -19.42 -10.78
C TYR A 78 13.03 -17.97 -10.30
N TYR A 79 13.87 -17.55 -9.36
CA TYR A 79 13.88 -16.19 -8.79
C TYR A 79 14.88 -15.23 -9.44
N ARG A 80 15.56 -15.65 -10.52
CA ARG A 80 16.58 -14.86 -11.24
C ARG A 80 17.60 -14.20 -10.29
N ALA A 81 18.11 -14.97 -9.34
CA ALA A 81 19.03 -14.49 -8.32
C ALA A 81 20.49 -14.88 -8.65
N ASP A 82 21.42 -14.07 -8.19
CA ASP A 82 22.87 -14.22 -8.45
C ASP A 82 23.62 -14.88 -7.30
N VAL A 83 23.16 -14.64 -6.06
CA VAL A 83 23.86 -15.07 -4.85
C VAL A 83 22.92 -15.91 -3.98
N PRO A 84 23.14 -17.23 -3.87
CA PRO A 84 22.40 -18.07 -2.94
C PRO A 84 22.99 -17.95 -1.53
N VAL A 85 22.11 -17.85 -0.54
CA VAL A 85 22.44 -17.85 0.88
C VAL A 85 21.54 -18.84 1.59
N ILE A 86 22.10 -19.64 2.49
CA ILE A 86 21.33 -20.49 3.40
C ILE A 86 21.59 -20.01 4.81
N VAL A 87 20.53 -19.77 5.56
CA VAL A 87 20.55 -19.40 6.97
C VAL A 87 20.03 -20.57 7.79
N ALA A 88 20.82 -21.02 8.76
CA ALA A 88 20.49 -22.16 9.60
C ALA A 88 20.41 -21.78 11.08
N LEU A 89 19.32 -22.13 11.76
CA LEU A 89 19.24 -21.98 13.21
C LEU A 89 20.36 -22.78 13.91
N ASN A 90 20.45 -24.09 13.63
CA ASN A 90 21.39 -24.99 14.31
C ASN A 90 22.65 -25.33 13.49
N GLY A 91 22.95 -24.55 12.45
CA GLY A 91 24.16 -24.71 11.62
C GLY A 91 24.09 -25.82 10.57
N PHE A 92 25.26 -26.24 10.07
CA PHE A 92 25.41 -27.06 8.87
C PHE A 92 26.18 -28.36 9.13
N GLN A 93 25.87 -29.40 8.35
CA GLN A 93 26.64 -30.64 8.32
C GLN A 93 27.94 -30.45 7.55
N GLU A 94 28.99 -31.24 7.85
CA GLU A 94 30.28 -31.13 7.15
C GLU A 94 30.18 -31.32 5.64
N LYS A 95 29.28 -32.21 5.18
CA LYS A 95 29.07 -32.45 3.75
C LYS A 95 28.56 -31.20 3.02
N ALA A 96 27.66 -30.44 3.64
CA ALA A 96 27.14 -29.19 3.07
C ALA A 96 28.25 -28.13 2.99
N VAL A 97 29.11 -28.03 4.00
CA VAL A 97 30.26 -27.10 3.99
C VAL A 97 31.28 -27.47 2.90
N ARG A 98 31.58 -28.76 2.72
CA ARG A 98 32.47 -29.23 1.64
C ARG A 98 31.87 -28.93 0.25
N GLN A 99 30.57 -29.12 0.08
CA GLN A 99 29.88 -28.80 -1.17
C GLN A 99 29.91 -27.29 -1.45
N GLN A 100 29.70 -26.44 -0.43
CA GLN A 100 29.84 -24.99 -0.58
C GLN A 100 31.22 -24.61 -1.10
N GLN A 101 32.30 -25.17 -0.53
CA GLN A 101 33.67 -24.91 -0.98
C GLN A 101 33.87 -25.32 -2.45
N ALA A 102 33.34 -26.48 -2.85
CA ALA A 102 33.40 -26.94 -4.24
C ALA A 102 32.63 -26.00 -5.19
N LEU A 103 31.44 -25.55 -4.81
CA LEU A 103 30.62 -24.62 -5.59
C LEU A 103 31.30 -23.24 -5.73
N MET A 104 31.90 -22.74 -4.65
CA MET A 104 32.66 -21.48 -4.68
C MET A 104 33.87 -21.58 -5.61
N ALA A 105 34.58 -22.72 -5.62
CA ALA A 105 35.67 -22.96 -6.57
C ALA A 105 35.22 -23.01 -8.04
N GLN A 106 33.94 -23.36 -8.28
CA GLN A 106 33.30 -23.35 -9.60
C GLN A 106 32.68 -21.98 -9.96
N GLY A 107 32.83 -20.97 -9.11
CA GLY A 107 32.31 -19.61 -9.35
C GLY A 107 30.86 -19.38 -8.90
N ILE A 108 30.23 -20.34 -8.20
CA ILE A 108 28.90 -20.17 -7.60
C ILE A 108 29.07 -19.62 -6.17
N PRO A 109 28.66 -18.38 -5.87
CA PRO A 109 29.04 -17.70 -4.63
C PRO A 109 28.14 -18.08 -3.42
N LEU A 110 27.92 -19.37 -3.18
CA LEU A 110 27.06 -19.87 -2.09
C LEU A 110 27.57 -19.45 -0.71
N GLN A 111 26.68 -18.83 0.07
CA GLN A 111 26.93 -18.42 1.45
C GLN A 111 26.16 -19.31 2.43
N LEU A 112 26.81 -19.73 3.52
CA LEU A 112 26.18 -20.44 4.62
C LEU A 112 26.32 -19.57 5.89
N TRP A 113 25.20 -19.20 6.51
CA TRP A 113 25.15 -18.38 7.73
C TRP A 113 24.47 -19.15 8.85
N SER A 114 25.12 -19.30 10.00
CA SER A 114 24.47 -19.85 11.20
C SER A 114 23.84 -18.74 12.05
N ALA A 115 22.81 -19.06 12.83
CA ALA A 115 22.21 -18.11 13.77
C ALA A 115 23.26 -17.55 14.75
N ASP A 116 24.14 -18.40 15.29
CA ASP A 116 25.24 -17.96 16.18
C ASP A 116 26.15 -16.92 15.52
N GLN A 117 26.47 -17.12 14.24
CA GLN A 117 27.26 -16.16 13.47
C GLN A 117 26.50 -14.86 13.26
N LEU A 118 25.19 -14.92 13.00
CA LEU A 118 24.35 -13.73 12.84
C LEU A 118 24.18 -12.96 14.16
N VAL A 119 23.99 -13.64 15.29
CA VAL A 119 23.97 -13.02 16.63
C VAL A 119 25.28 -12.28 16.89
N LYS A 120 26.41 -12.96 16.68
CA LYS A 120 27.75 -12.34 16.84
C LYS A 120 27.97 -11.17 15.88
N ASN A 121 27.58 -11.32 14.61
CA ASN A 121 27.72 -10.24 13.63
C ASN A 121 26.83 -9.04 13.95
N THR A 122 25.69 -9.27 14.60
CA THR A 122 24.75 -8.23 15.02
C THR A 122 25.27 -7.49 16.23
N SER A 123 25.88 -8.17 17.21
CA SER A 123 26.50 -7.49 18.37
C SER A 123 27.67 -6.57 18.00
N HIS A 124 28.25 -6.75 16.80
CA HIS A 124 29.27 -5.86 16.24
C HIS A 124 28.69 -4.71 15.38
N LEU A 125 27.37 -4.63 15.18
CA LEU A 125 26.75 -3.47 14.52
C LEU A 125 26.74 -2.29 15.49
N SER A 126 26.93 -1.08 14.94
CA SER A 126 26.66 0.14 15.69
C SER A 126 25.18 0.22 16.04
N ASP A 127 24.86 0.83 17.18
CA ASP A 127 23.47 1.06 17.57
C ASP A 127 22.85 2.24 16.81
N ASP A 128 22.65 2.01 15.52
CA ASP A 128 22.23 3.01 14.54
C ASP A 128 21.13 2.45 13.64
N TYR A 129 20.54 3.34 12.85
CA TYR A 129 19.49 3.05 11.90
C TYR A 129 20.03 2.31 10.66
N PRO A 130 19.25 1.43 10.02
CA PRO A 130 19.73 0.59 8.92
C PRO A 130 20.37 1.31 7.73
N TYR A 131 19.87 2.51 7.43
CA TYR A 131 20.23 3.27 6.23
C TYR A 131 20.86 4.63 6.57
N GLY A 132 21.26 4.84 7.83
CA GLY A 132 21.54 6.17 8.38
C GLY A 132 20.27 6.81 8.97
N CYS A 133 20.43 8.02 9.54
CA CYS A 133 19.33 8.67 10.24
C CYS A 133 18.12 8.86 9.30
N PRO A 134 16.90 8.41 9.67
CA PRO A 134 15.71 8.53 8.82
C PRO A 134 15.46 9.96 8.32
N SER A 135 15.85 10.95 9.13
CA SER A 135 15.79 12.37 8.81
C SER A 135 16.60 12.78 7.58
N GLU A 136 17.66 12.04 7.28
CA GLU A 136 18.60 12.29 6.20
C GLU A 136 18.29 11.41 4.98
N VAL A 137 17.77 10.20 5.22
CA VAL A 137 17.43 9.21 4.19
C VAL A 137 16.11 9.55 3.50
N PHE A 138 15.13 10.02 4.25
CA PHE A 138 13.84 10.46 3.71
C PHE A 138 13.84 11.97 3.64
N GLU A 139 13.99 12.53 2.42
CA GLU A 139 13.85 13.97 2.20
C GLU A 139 12.45 14.41 2.66
N ARG A 140 12.40 15.07 3.81
CA ARG A 140 11.13 15.46 4.43
C ARG A 140 10.56 16.66 3.71
N ARG A 141 9.29 16.57 3.36
CA ARG A 141 8.54 17.70 2.79
C ARG A 141 8.00 18.56 3.92
N ASP A 142 7.90 19.86 3.70
CA ASP A 142 7.49 20.83 4.74
C ASP A 142 6.18 20.46 5.45
N TYR A 143 5.21 19.92 4.70
CA TYR A 143 3.95 19.48 5.29
C TYR A 143 4.08 18.26 6.20
N GLN A 144 5.03 17.37 5.92
CA GLN A 144 5.31 16.21 6.77
C GLN A 144 5.98 16.67 8.05
N GLU A 145 6.96 17.58 7.96
CA GLU A 145 7.62 18.17 9.12
C GLU A 145 6.62 18.89 10.03
N ASN A 146 5.74 19.72 9.46
CA ASN A 146 4.69 20.39 10.22
C ASN A 146 3.77 19.37 10.92
N ALA A 147 3.33 18.33 10.20
CA ALA A 147 2.49 17.27 10.76
C ALA A 147 3.16 16.54 11.92
N ILE A 148 4.46 16.22 11.79
CA ILE A 148 5.25 15.57 12.84
C ILE A 148 5.37 16.49 14.06
N GLN A 149 5.66 17.79 13.87
CA GLN A 149 5.78 18.74 14.97
C GLN A 149 4.47 18.90 15.74
N LEU A 150 3.33 18.96 15.04
CA LEU A 150 2.02 18.99 15.67
C LEU A 150 1.74 17.72 16.48
N LEU A 151 2.07 16.53 15.95
CA LEU A 151 1.94 15.28 16.69
C LEU A 151 2.79 15.25 17.96
N VAL A 152 4.07 15.65 17.87
CA VAL A 152 4.97 15.72 19.03
C VAL A 152 4.45 16.73 20.05
N HIS A 153 3.96 17.88 19.58
CA HIS A 153 3.38 18.90 20.47
C HIS A 153 2.16 18.36 21.20
N GLU A 154 1.18 17.78 20.49
CA GLU A 154 -0.02 17.19 21.09
C GLU A 154 0.30 16.06 22.06
N TYR A 155 1.28 15.21 21.76
CA TYR A 155 1.70 14.14 22.68
C TYR A 155 2.20 14.66 24.04
N HIS A 156 2.91 15.79 24.06
CA HIS A 156 3.43 16.38 25.30
C HIS A 156 2.44 17.33 26.01
N ARG A 157 1.26 17.57 25.45
CA ARG A 157 0.24 18.44 26.07
C ARG A 157 -0.52 17.65 27.14
N PRO A 158 -0.52 18.09 28.42
CA PRO A 158 -1.15 17.33 29.51
C PRO A 158 -2.64 17.04 29.33
N GLU A 159 -3.37 17.93 28.65
CA GLU A 159 -4.81 17.78 28.38
C GLU A 159 -5.13 16.96 27.13
N ALA A 160 -4.14 16.69 26.27
CA ALA A 160 -4.32 15.97 25.02
C ALA A 160 -4.00 14.49 25.22
N ASN A 161 -4.98 13.63 24.91
CA ASN A 161 -4.82 12.17 25.03
C ASN A 161 -4.94 11.47 23.67
N ARG A 162 -5.23 12.22 22.60
CA ARG A 162 -5.56 11.65 21.30
C ARG A 162 -5.22 12.58 20.14
N ALA A 163 -4.90 12.00 19.00
CA ALA A 163 -4.65 12.73 17.75
C ALA A 163 -5.19 11.96 16.54
N LEU A 164 -5.73 12.72 15.57
CA LEU A 164 -6.18 12.20 14.28
C LEU A 164 -5.34 12.80 13.14
N VAL A 165 -4.74 11.92 12.33
CA VAL A 165 -3.94 12.28 11.16
C VAL A 165 -4.67 11.83 9.90
N VAL A 166 -5.12 12.79 9.10
CA VAL A 166 -5.77 12.54 7.80
C VAL A 166 -4.82 12.93 6.69
N MET A 167 -4.26 11.93 5.99
CA MET A 167 -3.30 12.13 4.91
C MET A 167 -3.58 11.18 3.75
N ALA A 168 -3.87 11.75 2.57
CA ALA A 168 -4.12 11.00 1.36
C ALA A 168 -3.00 9.99 1.02
N THR A 169 -3.40 8.90 0.36
CA THR A 169 -2.46 7.86 -0.09
C THR A 169 -1.40 8.48 -0.99
N GLY A 170 -0.12 8.24 -0.65
CA GLY A 170 1.02 8.78 -1.37
C GLY A 170 1.69 9.98 -0.70
N LEU A 171 1.07 10.57 0.33
CA LEU A 171 1.65 11.69 1.09
C LEU A 171 2.61 11.28 2.21
N GLY A 172 2.81 9.98 2.44
CA GLY A 172 3.75 9.46 3.43
C GLY A 172 3.20 9.37 4.86
N LYS A 173 1.92 8.98 5.02
CA LYS A 173 1.26 8.77 6.32
C LYS A 173 2.12 7.95 7.30
N SER A 174 2.61 6.78 6.89
CA SER A 174 3.47 5.95 7.73
C SER A 174 4.80 6.62 8.08
N HIS A 175 5.39 7.41 7.17
CA HIS A 175 6.62 8.17 7.45
C HIS A 175 6.37 9.22 8.55
N VAL A 176 5.28 9.97 8.46
CA VAL A 176 4.88 10.95 9.49
C VAL A 176 4.70 10.26 10.85
N THR A 177 3.97 9.14 10.90
CA THR A 177 3.78 8.38 12.14
C THR A 177 5.10 7.91 12.75
N PHE A 178 5.95 7.25 11.96
CA PHE A 178 7.15 6.64 12.50
C PHE A 178 8.22 7.65 12.87
N GLU A 179 8.30 8.76 12.13
CA GLU A 179 9.19 9.87 12.48
C GLU A 179 8.71 10.60 13.75
N PHE A 180 7.39 10.72 13.96
CA PHE A 180 6.84 11.16 15.24
C PHE A 180 7.31 10.25 16.40
N LEU A 181 7.13 8.93 16.27
CA LEU A 181 7.56 7.98 17.28
C LEU A 181 9.08 8.03 17.51
N ARG A 182 9.87 8.15 16.45
CA ARG A 182 11.32 8.28 16.55
C ARG A 182 11.72 9.51 17.37
N ARG A 183 11.00 10.63 17.26
CA ARG A 183 11.30 11.88 17.99
C ARG A 183 10.97 11.79 19.47
N ILE A 184 9.82 11.21 19.83
CA ILE A 184 9.49 11.02 21.26
C ILE A 184 10.49 10.06 21.91
N LEU A 185 10.92 9.03 21.18
CA LEU A 185 11.95 8.07 21.61
C LEU A 185 13.35 8.68 21.85
N LEU A 186 13.59 9.94 21.44
CA LEU A 186 14.83 10.64 21.78
C LEU A 186 14.81 11.24 23.19
N GLY A 187 13.62 11.50 23.73
CA GLY A 187 13.41 12.09 25.06
C GLY A 187 13.10 11.07 26.14
N GLU A 188 12.41 9.98 25.79
CA GLU A 188 11.89 9.00 26.74
C GLU A 188 11.74 7.60 26.13
N GLU A 189 11.70 6.57 26.97
CA GLU A 189 11.38 5.21 26.55
C GLU A 189 9.86 5.04 26.53
N VAL A 190 9.30 4.72 25.35
CA VAL A 190 7.86 4.52 25.18
C VAL A 190 7.54 3.13 24.65
N ARG A 191 6.44 2.57 25.14
CA ARG A 191 5.85 1.32 24.67
C ARG A 191 4.65 1.61 23.79
N VAL A 192 4.62 1.00 22.61
CA VAL A 192 3.64 1.30 21.55
C VAL A 192 2.94 0.03 21.10
N LEU A 193 1.60 0.07 21.12
CA LEU A 193 0.74 -0.93 20.51
C LEU A 193 0.25 -0.41 19.16
N PHE A 194 0.67 -1.06 18.07
CA PHE A 194 0.18 -0.81 16.72
C PHE A 194 -0.93 -1.79 16.38
N LEU A 195 -2.10 -1.29 15.98
CA LEU A 195 -3.26 -2.09 15.59
C LEU A 195 -3.49 -2.01 14.08
N ALA A 196 -3.63 -3.18 13.46
CA ALA A 196 -4.03 -3.33 12.06
C ALA A 196 -5.06 -4.45 11.87
N HIS A 197 -5.79 -4.42 10.75
CA HIS A 197 -6.92 -5.31 10.49
C HIS A 197 -6.57 -6.74 10.11
N THR A 198 -5.45 -6.94 9.44
CA THR A 198 -5.06 -8.23 8.86
C THR A 198 -3.63 -8.56 9.22
N ASN A 199 -3.30 -9.85 9.25
CA ASN A 199 -1.94 -10.32 9.54
C ASN A 199 -0.91 -9.73 8.55
N ASP A 200 -1.26 -9.62 7.27
CA ASP A 200 -0.39 -9.04 6.24
C ASP A 200 -0.09 -7.55 6.48
N LEU A 201 -1.11 -6.78 6.89
CA LEU A 201 -0.91 -5.36 7.25
C LEU A 201 -0.05 -5.21 8.50
N VAL A 202 -0.19 -6.11 9.49
CA VAL A 202 0.68 -6.13 10.68
C VAL A 202 2.14 -6.33 10.27
N TYR A 203 2.43 -7.32 9.42
CA TYR A 203 3.80 -7.55 8.92
C TYR A 203 4.32 -6.38 8.08
N GLN A 204 3.48 -5.80 7.23
CA GLN A 204 3.86 -4.63 6.43
C GLN A 204 4.18 -3.43 7.32
N LEU A 205 3.36 -3.18 8.34
CA LEU A 205 3.52 -2.06 9.26
C LEU A 205 4.81 -2.21 10.07
N GLU A 206 5.05 -3.40 10.63
CA GLU A 206 6.28 -3.73 11.38
C GLU A 206 7.53 -3.55 10.52
N ARG A 207 7.54 -4.09 9.30
CA ARG A 207 8.64 -3.92 8.34
C ARG A 207 8.88 -2.46 7.99
N SER A 208 7.81 -1.69 7.79
CA SER A 208 7.91 -0.27 7.43
C SER A 208 8.45 0.60 8.57
N PHE A 209 8.44 0.10 9.81
CA PHE A 209 9.00 0.78 10.96
C PHE A 209 10.51 0.52 11.14
N TRP A 210 11.06 -0.57 10.60
CA TRP A 210 12.49 -0.92 10.75
C TRP A 210 13.48 0.21 10.41
N PRO A 211 13.27 1.05 9.38
CA PRO A 211 14.19 2.17 9.11
C PRO A 211 14.31 3.14 10.28
N TYR A 212 13.30 3.23 11.14
CA TYR A 212 13.23 4.15 12.29
C TYR A 212 13.68 3.50 13.61
N LEU A 213 14.17 2.26 13.55
CA LEU A 213 14.61 1.51 14.71
C LEU A 213 16.11 1.30 14.70
N LYS A 214 16.72 1.53 15.87
CA LYS A 214 18.11 1.16 16.13
C LYS A 214 18.25 -0.33 16.37
N THR A 215 19.48 -0.84 16.35
CA THR A 215 19.74 -2.28 16.57
C THR A 215 19.37 -2.75 17.98
N SER A 216 19.35 -1.87 18.98
CA SER A 216 18.97 -2.16 20.37
C SER A 216 17.47 -2.41 20.52
N GLN A 217 16.65 -1.85 19.65
CA GLN A 217 15.20 -1.79 19.77
C GLN A 217 14.51 -3.04 19.19
N GLU A 218 13.75 -3.75 20.02
CA GLU A 218 13.03 -4.97 19.63
C GLU A 218 11.60 -4.69 19.16
N THR A 219 11.12 -5.51 18.22
CA THR A 219 9.72 -5.51 17.76
C THR A 219 9.09 -6.87 18.03
N LEU A 220 7.79 -6.87 18.30
CA LEU A 220 7.00 -8.08 18.54
C LEU A 220 5.79 -8.07 17.62
N VAL A 221 5.48 -9.22 17.02
CA VAL A 221 4.25 -9.41 16.25
C VAL A 221 3.28 -10.27 17.04
N TRP A 222 2.02 -9.82 17.13
CA TRP A 222 0.95 -10.51 17.82
C TRP A 222 -0.28 -10.68 16.93
N ASN A 223 -0.43 -11.86 16.35
CA ASN A 223 -1.46 -12.10 15.34
C ASN A 223 -1.96 -13.56 15.34
N GLY A 224 -2.73 -13.95 14.32
CA GLY A 224 -3.29 -15.30 14.24
C GLY A 224 -2.25 -16.43 14.18
N TYR A 225 -1.02 -16.13 13.76
CA TYR A 225 0.09 -17.08 13.62
C TYR A 225 1.12 -17.00 14.76
N GLU A 226 1.25 -15.83 15.39
CA GLU A 226 2.26 -15.54 16.40
C GLU A 226 1.59 -15.04 17.67
N ARG A 227 1.69 -15.84 18.73
CA ARG A 227 1.04 -15.61 20.02
C ARG A 227 2.10 -15.50 21.11
N PRO A 228 2.70 -14.31 21.29
CA PRO A 228 3.73 -14.11 22.31
C PRO A 228 3.19 -14.35 23.72
N GLY A 229 4.08 -14.73 24.62
CA GLY A 229 3.76 -14.87 26.05
C GLY A 229 3.54 -13.51 26.73
N ALA A 230 2.99 -13.53 27.95
CA ALA A 230 2.79 -12.31 28.75
C ALA A 230 4.13 -11.59 29.01
N ASP A 231 5.18 -12.32 29.38
CA ASP A 231 6.51 -11.76 29.63
C ASP A 231 7.10 -11.05 28.40
N GLU A 232 6.88 -11.59 27.19
CA GLU A 232 7.32 -10.96 25.95
C GLU A 232 6.53 -9.70 25.65
N LEU A 233 5.20 -9.75 25.85
CA LEU A 233 4.31 -8.62 25.66
C LEU A 233 4.65 -7.47 26.60
N GLU A 234 5.07 -7.74 27.84
CA GLU A 234 5.51 -6.73 28.82
C GLU A 234 6.92 -6.19 28.53
N ARG A 235 7.83 -7.03 28.05
CA ARG A 235 9.24 -6.64 27.84
C ARG A 235 9.49 -5.87 26.55
N VAL A 236 8.82 -6.23 25.45
CA VAL A 236 9.13 -5.66 24.13
C VAL A 236 8.42 -4.31 23.94
N PRO A 237 9.15 -3.23 23.55
CA PRO A 237 8.55 -1.90 23.50
C PRO A 237 7.59 -1.69 22.34
N PHE A 238 7.79 -2.35 21.20
CA PHE A 238 6.98 -2.12 19.99
C PHE A 238 6.21 -3.38 19.62
N VAL A 239 4.89 -3.38 19.87
CA VAL A 239 4.01 -4.52 19.62
C VAL A 239 3.11 -4.21 18.42
N PHE A 240 3.25 -4.99 17.35
CA PHE A 240 2.43 -4.92 16.14
C PHE A 240 1.39 -6.03 16.16
N ALA A 241 0.12 -5.65 16.28
CA ALA A 241 -0.93 -6.60 16.60
C ALA A 241 -2.12 -6.57 15.64
N CYS A 242 -2.65 -7.77 15.36
CA CYS A 242 -3.83 -7.95 14.54
C CYS A 242 -5.09 -7.81 15.39
N LEU A 243 -6.03 -6.98 14.94
CA LEU A 243 -7.23 -6.57 15.68
C LEU A 243 -7.99 -7.75 16.30
N ASN A 244 -8.29 -8.78 15.50
CA ASN A 244 -9.04 -9.95 15.94
C ASN A 244 -8.34 -10.74 17.08
N THR A 245 -7.01 -10.72 17.09
CA THR A 245 -6.19 -11.50 18.03
C THR A 245 -6.19 -10.82 19.39
N VAL A 246 -5.99 -9.50 19.40
CA VAL A 246 -6.03 -8.69 20.63
C VAL A 246 -7.45 -8.64 21.21
N SER A 247 -8.47 -8.44 20.36
CA SER A 247 -9.86 -8.43 20.82
C SER A 247 -10.25 -9.77 21.45
N SER A 248 -9.88 -10.90 20.84
CA SER A 248 -10.11 -12.21 21.43
C SER A 248 -9.38 -12.40 22.77
N TYR A 249 -8.15 -11.89 22.90
CA TYR A 249 -7.40 -11.95 24.15
C TYR A 249 -8.11 -11.19 25.29
N VAL A 250 -8.55 -9.96 25.01
CA VAL A 250 -9.31 -9.14 25.96
C VAL A 250 -10.65 -9.77 26.31
N GLN A 251 -11.41 -10.27 25.33
CA GLN A 251 -12.72 -10.91 25.55
C GLN A 251 -12.62 -12.18 26.39
N ASN A 252 -11.46 -12.86 26.39
CA ASN A 252 -11.18 -14.00 27.25
C ASN A 252 -10.80 -13.60 28.70
N GLY A 253 -10.89 -12.31 29.05
CA GLY A 253 -10.64 -11.80 30.39
C GLY A 253 -9.17 -11.54 30.70
N HIS A 254 -8.28 -11.58 29.71
CA HIS A 254 -6.88 -11.22 29.90
C HIS A 254 -6.69 -9.70 29.86
N GLN A 255 -5.79 -9.20 30.71
CA GLN A 255 -5.44 -7.78 30.75
C GLN A 255 -4.33 -7.47 29.74
N LEU A 256 -4.47 -6.35 29.03
CA LEU A 256 -3.38 -5.85 28.18
C LEU A 256 -2.24 -5.32 29.06
N PRO A 257 -0.99 -5.51 28.64
CA PRO A 257 0.13 -4.85 29.33
C PRO A 257 0.01 -3.33 29.16
N PRO A 258 0.65 -2.54 30.05
CA PRO A 258 0.61 -1.09 29.93
C PRO A 258 1.33 -0.64 28.65
N PHE A 259 0.74 0.32 27.94
CA PHE A 259 1.33 0.99 26.79
C PHE A 259 1.26 2.51 27.01
N ASP A 260 2.18 3.25 26.41
CA ASP A 260 2.22 4.71 26.43
C ASP A 260 1.52 5.30 25.20
N VAL A 261 1.52 4.56 24.09
CA VAL A 261 0.88 4.96 22.83
C VAL A 261 0.12 3.78 22.22
N VAL A 262 -1.10 4.03 21.77
CA VAL A 262 -1.86 3.11 20.90
C VAL A 262 -2.01 3.75 19.53
N PHE A 263 -1.46 3.11 18.51
CA PHE A 263 -1.54 3.57 17.13
C PHE A 263 -2.50 2.70 16.31
N VAL A 264 -3.44 3.33 15.62
CA VAL A 264 -4.40 2.65 14.74
C VAL A 264 -4.18 3.06 13.30
N ASP A 265 -3.66 2.14 12.48
CA ASP A 265 -3.61 2.35 11.02
C ASP A 265 -4.99 2.07 10.41
N GLU A 266 -5.34 2.86 9.39
CA GLU A 266 -6.66 2.83 8.76
C GLU A 266 -7.81 2.96 9.76
N CYS A 267 -7.65 3.92 10.69
CA CYS A 267 -8.60 4.20 11.78
C CYS A 267 -10.04 4.52 11.34
N HIS A 268 -10.29 4.72 10.05
CA HIS A 268 -11.64 4.84 9.49
C HIS A 268 -12.51 3.59 9.65
N HIS A 269 -11.93 2.48 10.09
CA HIS A 269 -12.67 1.27 10.46
C HIS A 269 -13.04 1.21 11.95
N VAL A 270 -12.59 2.17 12.76
CA VAL A 270 -12.94 2.25 14.19
C VAL A 270 -14.37 2.75 14.31
N GLY A 271 -15.23 1.92 14.90
CA GLY A 271 -16.61 2.26 15.27
C GLY A 271 -16.81 2.37 16.77
N ASP A 272 -18.00 2.83 17.16
CA ASP A 272 -18.41 2.94 18.56
C ASP A 272 -18.51 1.58 19.24
N ASP A 273 -18.78 0.53 18.45
CA ASP A 273 -18.88 -0.87 18.88
C ASP A 273 -17.89 -1.77 18.12
N GLY A 274 -17.64 -2.96 18.70
CA GLY A 274 -16.87 -4.03 18.07
C GLY A 274 -15.40 -4.07 18.50
N MET A 275 -14.58 -4.80 17.72
CA MET A 275 -13.24 -5.20 18.15
C MET A 275 -12.32 -4.02 18.51
N TYR A 276 -12.43 -2.88 17.81
CA TYR A 276 -11.65 -1.69 18.17
C TYR A 276 -12.10 -1.09 19.49
N ALA A 277 -13.41 -0.91 19.68
CA ALA A 277 -13.96 -0.37 20.92
C ALA A 277 -13.55 -1.22 22.13
N ASP A 278 -13.62 -2.54 22.02
CA ASP A 278 -13.20 -3.49 23.07
C ASP A 278 -11.74 -3.27 23.49
N ILE A 279 -10.83 -3.15 22.51
CA ILE A 279 -9.39 -3.01 22.76
C ILE A 279 -9.07 -1.62 23.31
N LEU A 280 -9.62 -0.57 22.71
CA LEU A 280 -9.38 0.81 23.16
C LEU A 280 -9.92 1.03 24.57
N TYR A 281 -11.07 0.44 24.89
CA TYR A 281 -11.62 0.43 26.24
C TYR A 281 -10.71 -0.32 27.22
N ALA A 282 -10.29 -1.54 26.88
CA ALA A 282 -9.43 -2.35 27.75
C ALA A 282 -8.02 -1.77 27.97
N ALA A 283 -7.52 -0.98 27.02
CA ALA A 283 -6.26 -0.27 27.13
C ALA A 283 -6.39 1.12 27.77
N ASP A 284 -7.60 1.59 28.08
CA ASP A 284 -7.91 2.99 28.44
C ASP A 284 -7.32 4.01 27.45
N ALA A 285 -7.21 3.64 26.17
CA ALA A 285 -6.56 4.45 25.15
C ALA A 285 -7.35 5.72 24.85
N GLY A 286 -6.66 6.86 24.83
CA GLY A 286 -7.28 8.16 24.54
C GLY A 286 -8.01 8.79 25.74
N ARG A 287 -7.91 8.20 26.94
CA ARG A 287 -8.50 8.72 28.18
C ARG A 287 -7.44 9.41 29.04
N PRO A 288 -7.83 10.37 29.92
CA PRO A 288 -6.91 10.99 30.86
C PRO A 288 -6.17 9.95 31.72
N GLY A 289 -4.84 9.95 31.66
CA GLY A 289 -3.98 9.01 32.39
C GLY A 289 -3.80 7.65 31.72
N GLY A 290 -4.41 7.41 30.56
CA GLY A 290 -4.17 6.24 29.71
C GLY A 290 -3.20 6.53 28.55
N PRO A 291 -2.94 5.55 27.67
CA PRO A 291 -2.05 5.73 26.52
C PRO A 291 -2.58 6.78 25.55
N PHE A 292 -1.64 7.53 24.95
CA PHE A 292 -1.95 8.48 23.88
C PHE A 292 -2.43 7.73 22.63
N LEU A 293 -3.63 8.07 22.16
CA LEU A 293 -4.28 7.38 21.04
C LEU A 293 -4.06 8.13 19.73
N VAL A 294 -3.40 7.48 18.76
CA VAL A 294 -3.15 8.07 17.43
C VAL A 294 -3.89 7.28 16.37
N GLY A 295 -4.79 7.96 15.64
CA GLY A 295 -5.46 7.40 14.47
C GLY A 295 -4.88 7.97 13.18
N ALA A 296 -4.58 7.13 12.21
CA ALA A 296 -4.10 7.59 10.90
C ALA A 296 -4.89 6.98 9.74
N THR A 297 -5.45 7.82 8.87
CA THR A 297 -6.18 7.35 7.68
C THR A 297 -5.97 8.23 6.45
N ALA A 298 -6.14 7.64 5.27
CA ALA A 298 -6.22 8.37 4.01
C ALA A 298 -7.64 8.85 3.67
N THR A 299 -8.66 8.28 4.32
CA THR A 299 -10.07 8.57 4.03
C THR A 299 -10.81 8.70 5.35
N PRO A 300 -11.17 9.92 5.80
CA PRO A 300 -11.93 10.08 7.04
C PRO A 300 -13.39 9.61 6.88
N TRP A 301 -13.88 9.52 5.65
CA TRP A 301 -15.25 9.13 5.31
C TRP A 301 -15.53 7.66 5.61
N ARG A 302 -16.62 7.41 6.34
CA ARG A 302 -17.14 6.06 6.57
C ARG A 302 -18.45 5.84 5.78
N PRO A 303 -18.71 4.60 5.30
CA PRO A 303 -19.97 4.27 4.61
C PRO A 303 -21.21 4.39 5.50
N ASP A 304 -21.04 4.32 6.82
CA ASP A 304 -22.08 4.45 7.85
C ASP A 304 -22.12 5.84 8.49
N GLU A 305 -21.39 6.81 7.93
CA GLU A 305 -21.39 8.24 8.30
C GLU A 305 -20.99 8.56 9.75
N THR A 306 -20.54 7.57 10.53
CA THR A 306 -20.08 7.81 11.91
C THR A 306 -18.80 8.66 11.91
N ASP A 307 -18.75 9.65 12.80
CA ASP A 307 -17.62 10.58 12.87
C ASP A 307 -16.45 10.01 13.70
N LEU A 308 -15.25 9.99 13.12
CA LEU A 308 -14.01 9.59 13.80
C LEU A 308 -13.58 10.58 14.88
N THR A 309 -14.08 11.83 14.84
CA THR A 309 -13.72 12.85 15.85
C THR A 309 -14.19 12.48 17.25
N GLY A 310 -15.26 11.68 17.37
CA GLY A 310 -15.74 11.17 18.67
C GLY A 310 -14.67 10.36 19.40
N VAL A 311 -13.88 9.57 18.65
CA VAL A 311 -12.84 8.69 19.19
C VAL A 311 -11.48 9.38 19.23
N PHE A 312 -11.05 10.01 18.13
CA PHE A 312 -9.69 10.53 17.96
C PHE A 312 -9.56 12.06 18.10
N GLY A 313 -10.68 12.78 18.27
CA GLY A 313 -10.70 14.24 18.24
C GLY A 313 -10.63 14.82 16.83
N ASN A 314 -10.62 16.14 16.73
CA ASN A 314 -10.48 16.82 15.44
C ASN A 314 -9.14 16.48 14.77
N PRO A 315 -9.10 16.35 13.43
CA PRO A 315 -7.84 16.15 12.72
C PRO A 315 -6.84 17.26 13.04
N ILE A 316 -5.71 16.90 13.64
CA ILE A 316 -4.61 17.83 13.88
C ILE A 316 -3.91 18.19 12.56
N VAL A 317 -4.00 17.29 11.58
CA VAL A 317 -3.47 17.42 10.24
C VAL A 317 -4.50 16.83 9.28
N SER A 318 -4.91 17.63 8.30
CA SER A 318 -5.74 17.19 7.19
C SER A 318 -5.14 17.64 5.86
N ILE A 319 -4.64 16.66 5.11
CA ILE A 319 -4.15 16.83 3.75
C ILE A 319 -4.78 15.73 2.89
N ASP A 320 -5.89 16.09 2.27
CA ASP A 320 -6.58 15.23 1.32
C ASP A 320 -5.87 15.19 -0.05
N LEU A 321 -6.44 14.42 -0.98
CA LEU A 321 -5.90 14.25 -2.31
C LEU A 321 -5.82 15.57 -3.08
N VAL A 322 -6.86 16.40 -2.97
CA VAL A 322 -6.97 17.66 -3.72
C VAL A 322 -5.92 18.65 -3.25
N LYS A 323 -5.81 18.84 -1.94
CA LYS A 323 -4.79 19.68 -1.31
C LYS A 323 -3.39 19.15 -1.61
N GLY A 324 -3.20 17.83 -1.58
CA GLY A 324 -1.93 17.19 -1.94
C GLY A 324 -1.52 17.46 -3.40
N LEU A 325 -2.48 17.43 -4.33
CA LEU A 325 -2.26 17.77 -5.74
C LEU A 325 -1.96 19.27 -5.89
N LYS A 326 -2.85 20.16 -5.43
CA LYS A 326 -2.71 21.62 -5.56
C LYS A 326 -1.39 22.15 -5.00
N SER A 327 -0.92 21.59 -3.89
CA SER A 327 0.32 22.02 -3.24
C SER A 327 1.58 21.38 -3.82
N GLY A 328 1.47 20.56 -4.88
CA GLY A 328 2.61 19.86 -5.49
C GLY A 328 3.22 18.76 -4.62
N PHE A 329 2.49 18.27 -3.61
CA PHE A 329 2.94 17.20 -2.72
C PHE A 329 2.77 15.81 -3.36
N LEU A 330 2.01 15.74 -4.45
CA LEU A 330 1.76 14.56 -5.26
C LEU A 330 2.20 14.81 -6.70
N SER A 331 2.53 13.73 -7.40
CA SER A 331 2.88 13.78 -8.83
C SER A 331 1.74 14.38 -9.65
N ASN A 332 2.11 15.09 -10.72
CA ASN A 332 1.15 15.60 -11.69
C ASN A 332 0.32 14.46 -12.28
N VAL A 333 -0.93 14.76 -12.65
CA VAL A 333 -1.89 13.78 -13.17
C VAL A 333 -2.37 14.20 -14.55
N ASP A 334 -2.20 13.28 -15.49
CA ASP A 334 -2.81 13.31 -16.82
C ASP A 334 -3.90 12.24 -16.85
N TYR A 335 -5.12 12.64 -16.53
CA TYR A 335 -6.26 11.75 -16.40
C TYR A 335 -7.03 11.72 -17.72
N ARG A 336 -7.09 10.56 -18.36
CA ARG A 336 -7.72 10.35 -19.67
C ARG A 336 -8.89 9.40 -19.50
N MET A 337 -10.09 9.94 -19.63
CA MET A 337 -11.32 9.18 -19.51
C MET A 337 -11.86 8.86 -20.91
N PHE A 338 -11.92 7.58 -21.23
CA PHE A 338 -12.36 7.09 -22.53
C PHE A 338 -13.86 6.80 -22.48
N THR A 339 -14.59 7.46 -23.37
CA THR A 339 -16.06 7.49 -23.37
C THR A 339 -16.67 6.74 -24.54
N ASP A 340 -15.85 6.06 -25.34
CA ASP A 340 -16.26 5.35 -26.56
C ASP A 340 -17.17 4.15 -26.29
N ASN A 341 -17.16 3.68 -25.06
CA ASN A 341 -18.05 2.65 -24.57
C ASN A 341 -19.48 3.15 -24.34
N ILE A 342 -19.74 4.47 -24.33
CA ILE A 342 -21.09 5.04 -24.19
C ILE A 342 -21.83 4.98 -25.54
N ASP A 343 -22.96 4.27 -25.55
CA ASP A 343 -23.97 4.42 -26.59
C ASP A 343 -24.71 5.75 -26.40
N TRP A 344 -24.14 6.80 -27.01
CA TRP A 344 -24.70 8.15 -27.01
C TRP A 344 -26.09 8.22 -27.65
N ASN A 345 -26.45 7.26 -28.51
CA ASN A 345 -27.77 7.22 -29.12
C ASN A 345 -28.79 6.65 -28.13
N ALA A 346 -28.47 5.54 -27.46
CA ALA A 346 -29.29 5.00 -26.37
C ALA A 346 -29.50 6.03 -25.25
N LEU A 347 -28.49 6.87 -24.97
CA LEU A 347 -28.57 7.95 -23.99
C LEU A 347 -29.57 9.06 -24.39
N ARG A 348 -29.67 9.38 -25.69
CA ARG A 348 -30.63 10.35 -26.22
C ARG A 348 -32.07 9.83 -26.25
N ASP A 349 -32.24 8.51 -26.33
CA ASP A 349 -33.53 7.84 -26.41
C ASP A 349 -34.12 7.47 -25.03
N LEU A 350 -33.33 7.59 -23.94
CA LEU A 350 -33.82 7.44 -22.57
C LEU A 350 -34.78 8.58 -22.20
N LYS A 351 -36.08 8.27 -22.07
CA LYS A 351 -37.12 9.15 -21.51
C LYS A 351 -37.85 8.47 -20.35
N GLY A 352 -37.96 9.15 -19.20
CA GLY A 352 -38.88 8.79 -18.10
C GLY A 352 -38.27 8.70 -16.68
N ASP A 353 -39.10 8.99 -15.67
CA ASP A 353 -38.86 9.25 -14.22
C ASP A 353 -38.44 8.10 -13.32
N ASN A 354 -37.68 7.10 -13.78
CA ASN A 354 -36.96 6.20 -12.85
C ASN A 354 -36.13 5.15 -13.59
N PHE A 355 -34.81 5.31 -13.59
CA PHE A 355 -33.90 4.23 -13.95
C PHE A 355 -32.88 4.03 -12.83
N SER A 356 -32.74 2.79 -12.34
CA SER A 356 -31.69 2.50 -11.37
C SER A 356 -30.31 2.54 -12.06
N PRO A 357 -29.23 2.93 -11.37
CA PRO A 357 -27.88 2.97 -11.93
C PRO A 357 -27.45 1.66 -12.61
N ARG A 358 -27.92 0.51 -12.09
CA ARG A 358 -27.71 -0.82 -12.69
C ARG A 358 -28.39 -0.98 -14.05
N LYS A 359 -29.58 -0.42 -14.24
CA LYS A 359 -30.34 -0.50 -15.49
C LYS A 359 -29.76 0.44 -16.55
N ILE A 360 -29.38 1.65 -16.13
CA ILE A 360 -28.68 2.65 -16.97
C ILE A 360 -27.36 2.07 -17.50
N ASN A 361 -26.52 1.53 -16.62
CA ASN A 361 -25.24 0.95 -17.01
C ASN A 361 -25.40 -0.25 -17.97
N ARG A 362 -26.47 -1.04 -17.87
CA ARG A 362 -26.67 -2.18 -18.79
C ARG A 362 -27.10 -1.76 -20.19
N THR A 363 -27.74 -0.60 -20.32
CA THR A 363 -28.29 -0.09 -21.59
C THR A 363 -27.33 0.83 -22.33
N LEU A 364 -26.44 1.53 -21.60
CA LEU A 364 -25.58 2.56 -22.18
C LEU A 364 -24.22 2.08 -22.66
N PHE A 365 -23.82 0.83 -22.40
CA PHE A 365 -22.41 0.45 -22.58
C PHE A 365 -22.19 -0.77 -23.48
N ILE A 366 -21.28 -0.62 -24.46
CA ILE A 366 -20.89 -1.67 -25.41
C ILE A 366 -19.72 -2.49 -24.85
N SER A 367 -19.76 -3.81 -25.02
CA SER A 367 -18.71 -4.73 -24.56
C SER A 367 -17.42 -4.65 -25.39
N GLU A 368 -16.33 -4.37 -24.68
CA GLU A 368 -14.90 -4.70 -24.89
C GLU A 368 -14.17 -4.24 -26.17
N TRP A 369 -13.15 -3.39 -25.95
CA TRP A 369 -12.02 -3.17 -26.87
C TRP A 369 -10.70 -3.33 -26.11
N ASP A 370 -10.40 -4.52 -25.58
CA ASP A 370 -9.09 -4.83 -24.98
C ASP A 370 -7.93 -4.37 -25.88
N ASP A 371 -8.07 -4.53 -27.20
CA ASP A 371 -7.07 -4.07 -28.17
C ASP A 371 -6.87 -2.55 -28.14
N ALA A 372 -7.96 -1.77 -28.03
CA ALA A 372 -7.85 -0.32 -27.88
C ALA A 372 -7.16 0.04 -26.56
N VAL A 373 -7.48 -0.66 -25.46
CA VAL A 373 -6.83 -0.45 -24.16
C VAL A 373 -5.33 -0.69 -24.25
N VAL A 374 -4.92 -1.81 -24.86
CA VAL A 374 -3.49 -2.14 -25.01
C VAL A 374 -2.79 -1.13 -25.93
N LEU A 375 -3.45 -0.65 -26.99
CA LEU A 375 -2.90 0.37 -27.89
C LEU A 375 -2.72 1.72 -27.19
N GLU A 376 -3.69 2.17 -26.40
CA GLU A 376 -3.57 3.40 -25.61
C GLU A 376 -2.54 3.28 -24.49
N LEU A 377 -2.47 2.11 -23.83
CA LEU A 377 -1.39 1.80 -22.90
C LEU A 377 -0.03 1.89 -23.58
N LYS A 378 0.12 1.35 -24.79
CA LYS A 378 1.35 1.45 -25.59
C LYS A 378 1.68 2.90 -25.95
N LYS A 379 0.70 3.74 -26.28
CA LYS A 379 0.93 5.18 -26.51
C LYS A 379 1.43 5.87 -25.24
N ALA A 380 0.72 5.69 -24.13
CA ALA A 380 1.11 6.25 -22.83
C ALA A 380 2.48 5.74 -22.36
N TRP A 381 2.83 4.50 -22.72
CA TRP A 381 4.15 3.89 -22.45
C TRP A 381 5.30 4.75 -22.95
N PHE A 382 5.22 5.21 -24.21
CA PHE A 382 6.26 5.99 -24.86
C PHE A 382 6.25 7.47 -24.46
N GLU A 383 5.27 7.93 -23.69
CA GLU A 383 5.28 9.25 -23.08
C GLU A 383 6.12 9.31 -21.79
N GLN A 384 6.43 8.16 -21.20
CA GLN A 384 7.14 8.05 -19.93
C GLN A 384 8.61 7.66 -20.17
N GLN A 385 9.53 8.20 -19.36
CA GLN A 385 10.95 7.84 -19.45
C GLN A 385 11.24 6.43 -18.93
N VAL A 386 10.65 6.09 -17.78
CA VAL A 386 10.80 4.77 -17.13
C VAL A 386 9.40 4.21 -16.86
N PRO A 387 8.69 3.72 -17.90
CA PRO A 387 7.29 3.33 -17.79
C PRO A 387 7.09 2.10 -16.89
N ARG A 388 6.12 2.20 -16.00
CA ARG A 388 5.65 1.15 -15.08
C ARG A 388 4.15 1.28 -14.93
N ALA A 389 3.42 0.21 -15.23
CA ALA A 389 1.96 0.25 -15.26
C ALA A 389 1.29 -0.78 -14.36
N ILE A 390 0.14 -0.41 -13.82
CA ILE A 390 -0.82 -1.38 -13.27
C ILE A 390 -2.13 -1.26 -14.04
N VAL A 391 -2.67 -2.41 -14.43
CA VAL A 391 -3.94 -2.55 -15.13
C VAL A 391 -4.94 -3.22 -14.18
N PHE A 392 -5.97 -2.50 -13.75
CA PHE A 392 -7.01 -3.05 -12.87
C PHE A 392 -8.10 -3.72 -13.70
N CYS A 393 -8.14 -5.05 -13.66
CA CYS A 393 -9.07 -5.88 -14.43
C CYS A 393 -10.28 -6.32 -13.60
N GLY A 394 -11.37 -6.66 -14.30
CA GLY A 394 -12.62 -7.13 -13.69
C GLY A 394 -12.54 -8.54 -13.10
N THR A 395 -11.92 -9.45 -13.86
CA THR A 395 -11.82 -10.87 -13.56
C THR A 395 -10.41 -11.39 -13.79
N VAL A 396 -10.10 -12.57 -13.28
CA VAL A 396 -8.77 -13.19 -13.47
C VAL A 396 -8.54 -13.58 -14.91
N ASP A 397 -9.53 -14.14 -15.60
CA ASP A 397 -9.42 -14.45 -17.03
C ASP A 397 -9.17 -13.19 -17.86
N HIS A 398 -9.78 -12.06 -17.48
CA HIS A 398 -9.52 -10.77 -18.12
C HIS A 398 -8.10 -10.27 -17.84
N ALA A 399 -7.58 -10.41 -16.62
CA ALA A 399 -6.20 -10.07 -16.30
C ALA A 399 -5.17 -10.91 -17.07
N ILE A 400 -5.44 -12.21 -17.22
CA ILE A 400 -4.61 -13.14 -18.02
C ILE A 400 -4.65 -12.75 -19.50
N THR A 401 -5.85 -12.48 -20.03
CA THR A 401 -6.03 -12.05 -21.43
C THR A 401 -5.28 -10.74 -21.71
N MET A 402 -5.42 -9.75 -20.83
CA MET A 402 -4.72 -8.47 -20.94
C MET A 402 -3.20 -8.64 -20.88
N ARG A 403 -2.70 -9.46 -19.97
CA ARG A 403 -1.27 -9.82 -19.89
C ARG A 403 -0.77 -10.36 -21.23
N ASP A 404 -1.49 -11.31 -21.81
CA ASP A 404 -1.09 -11.98 -23.05
C ASP A 404 -1.09 -11.01 -24.24
N ARG A 405 -2.12 -10.16 -24.36
CA ARG A 405 -2.19 -9.12 -25.40
C ARG A 405 -1.07 -8.08 -25.27
N ILE A 406 -0.76 -7.65 -24.04
CA ILE A 406 0.34 -6.70 -23.78
C ILE A 406 1.68 -7.32 -24.18
N ASN A 407 1.94 -8.56 -23.76
CA ASN A 407 3.17 -9.28 -24.11
C ASN A 407 3.28 -9.50 -25.62
N ALA A 408 2.18 -9.78 -26.32
CA ALA A 408 2.16 -9.98 -27.77
C ALA A 408 2.59 -8.75 -28.58
N LEU A 409 2.35 -7.53 -28.07
CA LEU A 409 2.80 -6.29 -28.72
C LEU A 409 4.30 -5.98 -28.51
N GLY A 410 4.97 -6.69 -27.59
CA GLY A 410 6.42 -6.67 -27.43
C GLY A 410 7.06 -5.37 -26.91
N PHE A 411 6.27 -4.40 -26.41
CA PHE A 411 6.81 -3.14 -25.90
C PHE A 411 7.24 -3.21 -24.42
N CYS A 412 6.78 -4.21 -23.68
CA CYS A 412 7.11 -4.44 -22.29
C CYS A 412 6.83 -5.90 -21.89
N ARG A 413 7.16 -6.27 -20.64
CA ARG A 413 6.75 -7.53 -20.03
C ARG A 413 5.64 -7.29 -19.02
N ALA A 414 4.59 -8.09 -19.13
CA ALA A 414 3.43 -8.08 -18.26
C ALA A 414 3.26 -9.41 -17.53
N GLU A 415 2.78 -9.36 -16.29
CA GLU A 415 2.29 -10.51 -15.54
C GLU A 415 0.91 -10.24 -14.92
N ALA A 416 0.16 -11.31 -14.65
CA ALA A 416 -1.13 -11.23 -13.98
C ALA A 416 -0.98 -11.56 -12.49
N ILE A 417 -1.61 -10.78 -11.62
CA ILE A 417 -1.64 -11.03 -10.17
C ILE A 417 -3.09 -10.98 -9.67
N TYR A 418 -3.46 -11.98 -8.89
CA TYR A 418 -4.81 -12.13 -8.34
C TYR A 418 -4.79 -12.90 -7.01
N SER A 419 -5.80 -12.68 -6.19
CA SER A 419 -5.93 -13.27 -4.85
C SER A 419 -6.57 -14.67 -4.88
N ARG A 420 -7.85 -14.73 -5.29
CA ARG A 420 -8.65 -15.95 -5.37
C ARG A 420 -9.81 -15.74 -6.35
N THR A 421 -10.02 -16.69 -7.27
CA THR A 421 -11.21 -16.69 -8.13
C THR A 421 -12.38 -17.40 -7.46
N MET A 422 -13.61 -17.02 -7.82
CA MET A 422 -14.80 -17.82 -7.50
C MET A 422 -14.78 -19.21 -8.18
N GLY A 423 -13.93 -19.41 -9.20
CA GLY A 423 -13.74 -20.66 -9.94
C GLY A 423 -12.59 -21.56 -9.42
N GLY A 424 -11.95 -21.22 -8.29
CA GLY A 424 -10.96 -22.09 -7.64
C GLY A 424 -9.49 -21.93 -8.07
N MET A 425 -9.19 -21.11 -9.09
CA MET A 425 -7.81 -20.67 -9.37
C MET A 425 -7.31 -19.73 -8.26
N VAL A 426 -6.16 -20.06 -7.67
CA VAL A 426 -5.48 -19.29 -6.62
C VAL A 426 -4.04 -19.09 -7.04
N LEU A 427 -3.56 -17.84 -7.02
CA LEU A 427 -2.13 -17.57 -7.15
C LEU A 427 -1.47 -17.81 -5.79
N GLU A 428 -0.56 -18.79 -5.73
CA GLU A 428 0.18 -19.09 -4.51
C GLU A 428 0.97 -17.85 -4.05
N GLY A 429 1.08 -17.63 -2.73
CA GLY A 429 1.65 -16.38 -2.20
C GLY A 429 3.10 -16.16 -2.59
N TYR A 430 3.91 -17.21 -2.72
CA TYR A 430 5.30 -17.08 -3.18
C TYR A 430 5.36 -16.63 -4.64
N GLU A 431 4.47 -17.10 -5.51
CA GLU A 431 4.46 -16.73 -6.91
C GLU A 431 4.05 -15.26 -7.06
N ARG A 432 3.06 -14.83 -6.29
CA ARG A 432 2.66 -13.43 -6.16
C ARG A 432 3.83 -12.55 -5.70
N ASN A 433 4.51 -12.95 -4.63
CA ASN A 433 5.64 -12.20 -4.07
C ASN A 433 6.80 -12.13 -5.06
N ARG A 434 7.11 -13.22 -5.78
CA ARG A 434 8.07 -13.23 -6.89
C ARG A 434 7.70 -12.20 -7.95
N ILE A 435 6.46 -12.21 -8.44
CA ILE A 435 6.00 -11.27 -9.47
C ILE A 435 6.12 -9.82 -8.96
N LEU A 436 5.80 -9.55 -7.70
CA LEU A 436 5.97 -8.22 -7.11
C LEU A 436 7.44 -7.80 -6.98
N CYS A 437 8.34 -8.72 -6.67
CA CYS A 437 9.79 -8.48 -6.67
C CYS A 437 10.29 -8.20 -8.09
N ASP A 438 9.94 -9.04 -9.06
CA ASP A 438 10.30 -8.85 -10.46
C ASP A 438 9.69 -7.57 -11.05
N PHE A 439 8.49 -7.23 -10.62
CA PHE A 439 7.89 -5.94 -10.93
C PHE A 439 8.76 -4.84 -10.34
N ASN A 440 8.96 -4.79 -9.02
CA ASN A 440 9.79 -3.80 -8.34
C ASN A 440 11.12 -3.54 -9.08
N ASP A 441 11.83 -4.59 -9.46
CA ASP A 441 13.15 -4.54 -10.09
C ASP A 441 13.12 -4.21 -11.59
N GLY A 442 11.93 -4.11 -12.19
CA GLY A 442 11.73 -3.78 -13.60
C GLY A 442 11.91 -4.96 -14.56
N ALA A 443 12.09 -6.18 -14.04
CA ALA A 443 12.09 -7.40 -14.85
C ALA A 443 10.70 -7.69 -15.44
N ILE A 444 9.66 -7.20 -14.76
CA ILE A 444 8.28 -7.03 -15.22
C ILE A 444 7.98 -5.55 -15.11
N GLN A 445 7.30 -4.97 -16.10
CA GLN A 445 6.99 -3.54 -16.10
C GLN A 445 5.49 -3.24 -16.14
N VAL A 446 4.64 -4.27 -16.34
CA VAL A 446 3.18 -4.15 -16.22
C VAL A 446 2.61 -5.27 -15.34
N VAL A 447 1.72 -4.91 -14.43
CA VAL A 447 0.94 -5.89 -13.64
C VAL A 447 -0.54 -5.76 -13.96
N CYS A 448 -1.16 -6.83 -14.44
CA CYS A 448 -2.61 -6.95 -14.59
C CYS A 448 -3.21 -7.51 -13.28
N ALA A 449 -3.95 -6.68 -12.56
CA ALA A 449 -4.31 -6.87 -11.16
C ALA A 449 -5.80 -7.09 -10.95
N VAL A 450 -6.14 -8.09 -10.14
CA VAL A 450 -7.51 -8.34 -9.63
C VAL A 450 -7.48 -8.45 -8.11
N ASP A 451 -8.23 -7.58 -7.44
CA ASP A 451 -8.46 -7.61 -5.98
C ASP A 451 -7.23 -7.70 -5.06
N ILE A 452 -6.06 -7.31 -5.55
CA ILE A 452 -4.77 -7.30 -4.83
C ILE A 452 -4.79 -6.33 -3.62
N PHE A 453 -5.54 -5.23 -3.71
CA PHE A 453 -5.50 -4.16 -2.69
C PHE A 453 -6.30 -4.46 -1.43
N ASN A 454 -7.13 -5.51 -1.46
CA ASN A 454 -7.88 -5.92 -0.28
C ASN A 454 -7.03 -6.73 0.72
N GLU A 455 -5.84 -7.19 0.31
CA GLU A 455 -5.05 -8.17 1.05
C GLU A 455 -3.80 -7.59 1.74
N GLY A 456 -3.66 -6.26 1.84
CA GLY A 456 -2.48 -5.66 2.48
C GLY A 456 -1.17 -5.88 1.71
N ILE A 457 -1.25 -5.97 0.39
CA ILE A 457 -0.10 -6.20 -0.50
C ILE A 457 0.62 -4.86 -0.79
N ASP A 458 1.93 -4.83 -0.56
CA ASP A 458 2.79 -3.69 -0.88
C ASP A 458 3.13 -3.61 -2.37
N VAL A 459 2.28 -2.89 -3.11
CA VAL A 459 2.43 -2.66 -4.54
C VAL A 459 3.38 -1.48 -4.81
N PRO A 460 4.44 -1.66 -5.64
CA PRO A 460 5.37 -0.59 -6.01
C PRO A 460 4.72 0.65 -6.65
N ASP A 461 5.43 1.78 -6.60
CA ASP A 461 5.05 3.02 -7.29
C ASP A 461 5.04 2.83 -8.82
N VAL A 462 4.14 3.52 -9.50
CA VAL A 462 3.90 3.44 -10.95
C VAL A 462 3.66 4.81 -11.56
N ASN A 463 3.84 4.94 -12.86
CA ASN A 463 3.55 6.18 -13.60
C ASN A 463 2.48 5.99 -14.68
N ILE A 464 1.92 4.79 -14.82
CA ILE A 464 0.74 4.54 -15.63
C ILE A 464 -0.28 3.71 -14.82
N ILE A 465 -1.53 4.14 -14.79
CA ILE A 465 -2.62 3.41 -14.17
C ILE A 465 -3.71 3.20 -15.22
N VAL A 466 -4.19 1.96 -15.38
CA VAL A 466 -5.28 1.64 -16.28
C VAL A 466 -6.46 1.08 -15.48
N PHE A 467 -7.62 1.70 -15.58
CA PHE A 467 -8.87 1.20 -15.00
C PHE A 467 -9.71 0.55 -16.09
N GLN A 468 -9.96 -0.75 -15.98
CA GLN A 468 -10.87 -1.48 -16.87
C GLN A 468 -12.09 -2.06 -16.14
N ARG A 469 -12.24 -1.77 -14.85
CA ARG A 469 -13.40 -2.18 -14.06
C ARG A 469 -13.88 -1.08 -13.14
N VAL A 470 -15.17 -1.11 -12.84
CA VAL A 470 -15.76 -0.23 -11.83
C VAL A 470 -15.21 -0.60 -10.45
N THR A 471 -14.42 0.29 -9.86
CA THR A 471 -14.11 0.22 -8.43
C THR A 471 -15.26 0.85 -7.65
N HIS A 472 -16.16 0.02 -7.10
CA HIS A 472 -17.36 0.51 -6.40
C HIS A 472 -17.06 1.32 -5.11
N SER A 473 -15.92 1.07 -4.47
CA SER A 473 -15.50 1.82 -3.29
C SER A 473 -14.65 3.02 -3.68
N ARG A 474 -15.10 4.24 -3.35
CA ARG A 474 -14.32 5.47 -3.49
C ARG A 474 -12.96 5.38 -2.79
N ARG A 475 -12.93 4.74 -1.61
CA ARG A 475 -11.70 4.49 -0.84
C ARG A 475 -10.68 3.66 -1.64
N ILE A 476 -11.10 2.49 -2.14
CA ILE A 476 -10.21 1.60 -2.91
C ILE A 476 -9.70 2.33 -4.16
N PHE A 477 -10.56 3.12 -4.81
CA PHE A 477 -10.14 3.93 -5.96
C PHE A 477 -9.05 4.94 -5.60
N ILE A 478 -9.25 5.73 -4.52
CA ILE A 478 -8.23 6.71 -4.08
C ILE A 478 -6.93 6.00 -3.70
N GLN A 479 -7.01 4.84 -3.05
CA GLN A 479 -5.82 4.03 -2.73
C GLN A 479 -5.09 3.56 -3.99
N GLN A 480 -5.83 3.09 -5.01
CA GLN A 480 -5.29 2.68 -6.31
C GLN A 480 -4.62 3.84 -7.05
N LEU A 481 -5.33 4.97 -7.18
CA LEU A 481 -4.81 6.19 -7.79
C LEU A 481 -3.57 6.71 -7.05
N GLY A 482 -3.62 6.72 -5.71
CA GLY A 482 -2.53 7.13 -4.83
C GLY A 482 -1.22 6.38 -5.02
N ARG A 483 -1.24 5.17 -5.58
CA ARG A 483 -0.01 4.43 -5.96
C ARG A 483 0.72 5.10 -7.12
N GLY A 484 0.00 5.74 -8.03
CA GLY A 484 0.59 6.51 -9.11
C GLY A 484 0.88 7.97 -8.74
N LEU A 485 0.40 8.44 -7.59
CA LEU A 485 0.56 9.85 -7.19
C LEU A 485 1.78 10.11 -6.32
N ARG A 486 2.46 9.07 -5.85
CA ARG A 486 3.73 9.23 -5.13
C ARG A 486 4.74 9.94 -6.03
N LEU A 487 5.46 10.91 -5.48
CA LEU A 487 6.62 11.50 -6.15
C LEU A 487 7.77 10.50 -6.11
N SER A 488 8.48 10.35 -7.23
CA SER A 488 9.68 9.54 -7.33
C SER A 488 10.68 10.18 -8.30
N PRO A 489 12.00 9.98 -8.12
CA PRO A 489 13.01 10.54 -9.01
C PRO A 489 12.76 10.15 -10.46
N GLY A 490 12.78 11.12 -11.37
CA GLY A 490 12.56 10.91 -12.80
C GLY A 490 11.09 10.76 -13.22
N LYS A 491 10.15 10.88 -12.29
CA LYS A 491 8.71 10.87 -12.59
C LYS A 491 8.16 12.29 -12.70
N ASP A 492 7.73 12.65 -13.91
CA ASP A 492 7.10 13.95 -14.19
C ASP A 492 5.60 13.93 -13.88
N LYS A 493 4.90 12.91 -14.39
CA LYS A 493 3.45 12.75 -14.24
C LYS A 493 3.07 11.27 -14.15
N VAL A 494 1.90 11.01 -13.57
CA VAL A 494 1.17 9.76 -13.79
C VAL A 494 0.15 9.95 -14.90
N VAL A 495 0.11 9.01 -15.84
CA VAL A 495 -0.94 8.91 -16.85
C VAL A 495 -1.98 7.91 -16.36
N VAL A 496 -3.23 8.35 -16.24
CA VAL A 496 -4.36 7.50 -15.87
C VAL A 496 -5.21 7.27 -17.11
N LEU A 497 -5.35 6.02 -17.53
CA LEU A 497 -6.23 5.60 -18.61
C LEU A 497 -7.47 4.94 -18.02
N ASP A 498 -8.59 5.63 -18.06
CA ASP A 498 -9.84 5.15 -17.47
C ASP A 498 -10.83 4.76 -18.56
N PHE A 499 -11.05 3.46 -18.71
CA PHE A 499 -11.98 2.86 -19.66
C PHE A 499 -13.29 2.44 -18.99
N VAL A 500 -13.54 2.90 -17.76
CA VAL A 500 -14.69 2.46 -16.96
C VAL A 500 -15.96 3.21 -17.36
N SER A 501 -16.91 2.42 -17.83
CA SER A 501 -18.30 2.75 -18.07
C SER A 501 -19.16 2.78 -16.79
N ASP A 502 -19.06 3.80 -15.93
CA ASP A 502 -20.00 3.94 -14.78
C ASP A 502 -20.27 5.40 -14.45
N ILE A 503 -21.54 5.79 -14.35
CA ILE A 503 -21.94 7.18 -14.10
C ILE A 503 -21.34 7.78 -12.82
N ARG A 504 -21.13 6.98 -11.77
CA ARG A 504 -20.46 7.44 -10.52
C ARG A 504 -18.98 7.69 -10.76
N ARG A 505 -18.38 6.96 -11.71
CA ARG A 505 -17.00 7.18 -12.15
C ARG A 505 -16.85 8.50 -12.88
N PHE A 506 -17.80 8.83 -13.75
CA PHE A 506 -17.89 10.15 -14.38
C PHE A 506 -18.00 11.24 -13.30
N ALA A 507 -18.94 11.12 -12.36
CA ALA A 507 -19.12 12.07 -11.26
C ALA A 507 -17.83 12.25 -10.43
N ALA A 508 -17.12 11.17 -10.09
CA ALA A 508 -15.86 11.25 -9.35
C ALA A 508 -14.74 11.95 -10.15
N GLY A 509 -14.63 11.68 -11.46
CA GLY A 509 -13.65 12.34 -12.33
C GLY A 509 -13.91 13.83 -12.51
N ILE A 510 -15.18 14.23 -12.60
CA ILE A 510 -15.60 15.62 -12.64
C ILE A 510 -15.30 16.31 -11.30
N SER A 511 -15.73 15.73 -10.18
CA SER A 511 -15.49 16.30 -8.85
C SER A 511 -14.00 16.55 -8.63
N LEU A 512 -13.13 15.65 -9.10
CA LEU A 512 -11.69 15.86 -9.10
C LEU A 512 -11.25 17.03 -9.98
N LYS A 513 -11.80 17.17 -11.20
CA LYS A 513 -11.54 18.31 -12.09
C LYS A 513 -11.95 19.64 -11.46
N ASP A 514 -13.16 19.73 -10.92
CA ASP A 514 -13.73 20.96 -10.35
C ASP A 514 -13.00 21.36 -9.06
N SER A 515 -12.68 20.38 -8.21
CA SER A 515 -11.87 20.61 -7.01
C SER A 515 -10.48 21.15 -7.30
N LEU A 516 -9.90 20.84 -8.47
CA LEU A 516 -8.62 21.39 -8.94
C LEU A 516 -8.77 22.78 -9.59
N GLY A 517 -9.99 23.17 -9.97
CA GLY A 517 -10.32 24.41 -10.68
C GLY A 517 -10.64 25.62 -9.80
N GLU A 518 -11.06 25.43 -8.54
CA GLU A 518 -11.49 26.53 -7.68
C GLU A 518 -10.42 26.94 -6.63
N ASP A 519 -9.95 28.20 -6.76
CA ASP A 519 -9.14 29.06 -5.88
C ASP A 519 -7.74 28.58 -5.39
N GLY A 520 -6.62 29.32 -5.54
CA GLY A 520 -6.37 30.65 -6.11
C GLY A 520 -4.89 30.84 -6.47
N GLY A 521 -4.64 31.47 -7.62
CA GLY A 521 -3.30 31.85 -8.08
C GLY A 521 -2.76 33.12 -7.40
N PRO A 522 -1.45 33.42 -7.51
CA PRO A 522 -0.84 34.55 -6.83
C PRO A 522 -1.37 35.91 -7.33
N LEU A 523 -1.47 36.86 -6.40
CA LEU A 523 -1.88 38.26 -6.58
C LEU A 523 -1.00 39.01 -7.61
N PRO A 524 -1.51 40.12 -8.22
CA PRO A 524 -0.85 40.82 -9.31
C PRO A 524 0.52 41.39 -8.89
N GLY A 525 1.60 41.04 -9.60
CA GLY A 525 2.87 41.77 -9.53
C GLY A 525 4.18 40.98 -9.54
N ARG A 526 4.21 39.64 -9.53
CA ARG A 526 5.47 38.88 -9.66
C ARG A 526 5.30 37.64 -10.54
N PRO A 527 5.85 37.61 -11.78
CA PRO A 527 5.84 36.42 -12.59
C PRO A 527 7.06 35.56 -12.25
N VAL A 528 6.82 34.30 -11.87
CA VAL A 528 7.64 33.19 -12.34
C VAL A 528 6.68 32.12 -12.83
N ARG A 529 6.57 32.00 -14.15
CA ARG A 529 5.85 30.94 -14.83
C ARG A 529 6.75 29.71 -14.94
N VAL A 530 6.31 28.61 -14.36
CA VAL A 530 6.48 27.28 -14.94
C VAL A 530 5.11 26.63 -14.92
N ARG A 531 4.50 26.46 -16.10
CA ARG A 531 3.30 25.64 -16.28
C ARG A 531 3.75 24.20 -16.41
N LEU A 532 3.30 23.31 -15.54
CA LEU A 532 2.81 22.01 -16.00
C LEU A 532 1.44 21.73 -15.37
N PRO A 533 0.48 21.21 -16.16
CA PRO A 533 -0.94 21.42 -15.96
C PRO A 533 -1.61 20.11 -15.55
N TYR A 534 -2.30 20.07 -14.41
CA TYR A 534 -3.25 18.99 -14.16
C TYR A 534 -4.26 18.98 -15.33
N LYS A 535 -4.33 17.89 -16.09
CA LYS A 535 -5.16 17.79 -17.29
C LYS A 535 -6.08 16.59 -17.14
N VAL A 536 -7.37 16.86 -17.00
CA VAL A 536 -8.42 15.84 -17.18
C VAL A 536 -8.93 15.99 -18.61
N SER A 537 -8.65 15.00 -19.45
CA SER A 537 -9.08 14.98 -20.85
C SER A 537 -10.15 13.90 -21.04
N PHE A 538 -11.25 14.25 -21.69
CA PHE A 538 -12.21 13.27 -22.19
C PHE A 538 -11.78 12.89 -23.60
N CYS A 539 -11.42 11.62 -23.78
CA CYS A 539 -10.89 11.09 -25.03
C CYS A 539 -11.93 10.21 -25.71
N LYS A 540 -11.98 10.30 -27.04
CA LYS A 540 -12.49 9.22 -27.90
C LYS A 540 -11.31 8.46 -28.50
N VAL A 541 -11.46 7.18 -28.85
CA VAL A 541 -10.43 6.40 -29.56
C VAL A 541 -10.17 7.09 -30.91
N GLY A 542 -9.17 7.97 -30.96
CA GLY A 542 -8.85 8.81 -32.12
C GLY A 542 -8.55 10.28 -31.84
N GLY A 543 -8.79 10.81 -30.62
CA GLY A 543 -8.41 12.19 -30.25
C GLY A 543 -9.28 12.84 -29.18
N GLU A 544 -8.97 14.11 -28.86
CA GLU A 544 -9.77 14.97 -27.97
C GLU A 544 -11.15 15.25 -28.60
N ASP A 545 -12.23 15.08 -27.84
CA ASP A 545 -13.59 15.46 -28.26
C ASP A 545 -14.12 16.64 -27.42
N PRO A 546 -14.03 17.88 -27.92
CA PRO A 546 -14.51 19.07 -27.23
C PRO A 546 -16.03 19.14 -27.02
N LYS A 547 -16.83 18.22 -27.60
CA LYS A 547 -18.30 18.30 -27.58
C LYS A 547 -18.97 17.59 -26.39
N THR A 548 -18.21 16.92 -25.53
CA THR A 548 -18.74 16.12 -24.40
C THR A 548 -18.88 16.93 -23.10
N GLU A 549 -18.27 18.12 -23.02
CA GLU A 549 -18.27 18.98 -21.82
C GLU A 549 -19.66 19.59 -21.49
N THR A 550 -20.47 19.88 -22.51
CA THR A 550 -21.78 20.53 -22.35
C THR A 550 -22.83 19.61 -21.71
N PHE A 551 -22.74 18.31 -21.99
CA PHE A 551 -23.67 17.30 -21.44
C PHE A 551 -23.42 17.03 -19.96
N LEU A 552 -22.13 16.99 -19.56
CA LEU A 552 -21.72 16.78 -18.18
C LEU A 552 -22.08 17.98 -17.29
N ARG A 553 -21.90 19.22 -17.78
CA ARG A 553 -22.29 20.43 -17.03
C ARG A 553 -23.79 20.49 -16.73
N GLN A 554 -24.62 20.13 -17.70
CA GLN A 554 -26.06 20.19 -17.54
C GLN A 554 -26.62 19.07 -16.64
N TRP A 555 -25.89 17.95 -16.51
CA TRP A 555 -26.22 16.87 -15.57
C TRP A 555 -25.71 17.16 -14.14
N LEU A 556 -24.63 17.93 -14.00
CA LEU A 556 -24.05 18.33 -12.70
C LEU A 556 -24.88 19.40 -11.99
N ASP A 557 -25.45 20.35 -12.73
CA ASP A 557 -26.36 21.36 -12.18
C ASP A 557 -27.62 20.70 -11.56
N ASP A 558 -28.06 19.56 -12.12
CA ASP A 558 -29.20 18.78 -11.62
C ASP A 558 -28.83 17.92 -10.39
N VAL A 559 -27.56 17.54 -10.21
CA VAL A 559 -27.09 16.73 -9.06
C VAL A 559 -26.76 17.62 -7.85
N ALA A 560 -26.22 18.82 -8.07
CA ALA A 560 -25.93 19.79 -7.01
C ALA A 560 -27.22 20.31 -6.34
N ALA A 561 -28.31 20.46 -7.11
CA ALA A 561 -29.62 20.82 -6.57
C ALA A 561 -30.26 19.73 -5.68
N ILE A 562 -29.77 18.48 -5.75
CA ILE A 562 -30.25 17.35 -4.93
C ILE A 562 -29.51 17.27 -3.58
N GLU A 563 -28.27 17.77 -3.51
CA GLU A 563 -27.48 17.77 -2.26
C GLU A 563 -27.91 18.87 -1.25
N GLU A 564 -28.61 19.92 -1.69
CA GLU A 564 -29.10 21.00 -0.80
C GLU A 564 -30.49 20.74 -0.19
N ALA A 565 -31.23 19.74 -0.65
CA ALA A 565 -32.57 19.42 -0.17
C ALA A 565 -32.58 18.14 0.68
N ASN A 566 -32.49 18.30 2.00
CA ASN A 566 -32.84 17.25 2.96
C ASN A 566 -34.24 16.71 2.66
N GLU A 567 -34.37 15.45 2.22
CA GLU A 567 -35.31 14.43 2.72
C GLU A 567 -35.33 13.16 1.85
N ASP A 568 -35.56 12.03 2.50
CA ASP A 568 -35.72 10.68 1.95
C ASP A 568 -36.50 10.61 0.62
N ALA A 569 -35.93 9.93 -0.38
CA ALA A 569 -36.58 8.83 -1.11
C ALA A 569 -35.81 8.48 -2.40
N SER A 570 -35.56 7.19 -2.55
CA SER A 570 -35.24 6.52 -3.80
C SER A 570 -36.33 6.71 -4.86
N VAL A 571 -36.32 7.79 -5.66
CA VAL A 571 -36.96 7.91 -6.99
C VAL A 571 -36.42 9.18 -7.68
N LEU A 572 -35.75 9.03 -8.83
CA LEU A 572 -35.30 10.15 -9.68
C LEU A 572 -36.45 10.57 -10.61
N LYS A 573 -37.07 11.74 -10.39
CA LYS A 573 -38.01 12.35 -11.36
C LYS A 573 -37.27 13.29 -12.32
N PHE A 574 -37.47 13.13 -13.63
CA PHE A 574 -36.93 13.99 -14.69
C PHE A 574 -37.83 15.23 -14.90
N PRO A 575 -37.27 16.31 -15.46
CA PRO A 575 -38.02 17.53 -15.74
C PRO A 575 -39.04 17.36 -16.88
N PRO A 576 -40.17 18.08 -16.85
CA PRO A 576 -41.16 18.06 -17.92
C PRO A 576 -40.61 18.66 -19.22
N SER A 577 -41.01 18.04 -20.33
CA SER A 577 -40.56 18.26 -21.70
C SER A 577 -40.49 19.73 -22.15
N PHE A 578 -39.34 20.14 -22.68
CA PHE A 578 -39.25 21.32 -23.56
C PHE A 578 -39.94 21.04 -24.90
N ASN A 579 -41.09 21.67 -25.11
CA ASN A 579 -41.71 21.75 -26.42
C ASN A 579 -41.02 22.81 -27.28
N LYS A 580 -40.79 22.45 -28.54
CA LYS A 580 -40.23 23.27 -29.62
C LYS A 580 -40.93 24.64 -29.74
N ARG A 581 -40.14 25.71 -29.80
CA ARG A 581 -40.11 26.64 -30.93
C ARG A 581 -38.76 27.34 -31.02
#